data_AF-A0A2E6L0Y8-F1
#
_entry.id   AF-A0A2E6L0Y8-F1
#
_cell.length_a   1.000
_cell.length_b   1.000
_cell.length_c   1.000
_cell.angle_alpha   90.00
_cell.angle_beta   90.00
_cell.angle_gamma   90.00
#
_symmetry.space_group_name_H-M   'P 1'
#
loop_
_entity.id
_entity.type
_entity.pdbx_description
1 polymer ?
#
loop_
_entity_poly.entity_id
_entity_poly.type
_entity_poly.pdbx_seq_one_letter_code
_entity_poly.pdbx_strand_id
1 'polypeptide(L)'
;SILGLIPSKKKAPEPIPPSEISDQNPYAVPKARTIWEGPPGGMYLPHLHPANLLLFFLTLLVPIGLIFLCQKLVSNNTRDFLISLAGIGLAAWVVLAIIYLHRAWEMMQMFGAHLTGSKAIRFLFLPIFNSLWCFVVVFGWAKLWNQNVRNHPGLQPASAVWSPLFFIFPIMLLISQGFLVMHFLTQEWPIDLRNQKHLISLSVWGVTLALTLICWCQIGLSINFLARKKT
;
A
#
# COMPACT_ATOMS: atom_id res chain seq x y z
N SER A 1 49.89 47.22 -19.85
CA SER A 1 48.46 46.88 -19.87
C SER A 1 48.20 45.63 -19.05
N ILE A 2 47.67 45.81 -17.84
CA ILE A 2 47.19 44.72 -16.99
C ILE A 2 45.68 44.93 -16.90
N LEU A 3 44.91 44.24 -17.73
CA LEU A 3 43.45 44.25 -17.66
C LEU A 3 42.95 42.87 -18.06
N GLY A 4 42.59 42.05 -17.08
CA GLY A 4 42.17 40.69 -17.36
C GLY A 4 41.70 39.90 -16.16
N LEU A 5 41.03 40.52 -15.18
CA LEU A 5 40.32 39.80 -14.12
C LEU A 5 39.11 40.63 -13.65
N ILE A 6 37.99 40.49 -14.36
CA ILE A 6 36.66 40.87 -13.84
C ILE A 6 35.79 39.59 -13.89
N PRO A 7 35.29 39.08 -12.76
CA PRO A 7 34.44 37.90 -12.76
C PRO A 7 33.07 38.24 -13.33
N SER A 8 32.61 37.42 -14.28
CA SER A 8 31.28 37.55 -14.88
C SER A 8 30.20 37.33 -13.81
N LYS A 9 29.34 38.34 -13.63
CA LYS A 9 28.19 38.32 -12.71
C LYS A 9 27.28 37.13 -13.05
N LYS A 10 27.13 36.17 -12.12
CA LYS A 10 26.09 35.13 -12.22
C LYS A 10 24.73 35.79 -12.38
N LYS A 11 24.06 35.51 -13.51
CA LYS A 11 22.68 35.90 -13.78
C LYS A 11 21.79 35.34 -12.66
N ALA A 12 21.02 36.20 -12.00
CA ALA A 12 20.08 35.79 -10.97
C ALA A 12 19.02 34.82 -11.56
N PRO A 13 18.53 33.83 -10.79
CA PRO A 13 17.46 32.96 -11.26
C PRO A 13 16.20 33.80 -11.55
N GLU A 14 15.66 33.70 -12.75
CA GLU A 14 14.39 34.32 -13.10
C GLU A 14 13.27 33.72 -12.21
N PRO A 15 12.33 34.53 -11.70
CA PRO A 15 11.20 34.02 -10.94
C PRO A 15 10.36 33.10 -11.81
N ILE A 16 10.15 31.87 -11.36
CA ILE A 16 9.27 30.90 -12.03
C ILE A 16 7.86 31.49 -12.01
N PRO A 17 7.19 31.65 -13.17
CA PRO A 17 5.82 32.16 -13.20
C PRO A 17 4.89 31.23 -12.40
N PRO A 18 3.89 31.78 -11.69
CA PRO A 18 2.92 30.97 -10.97
C PRO A 18 2.22 30.02 -11.93
N SER A 19 2.14 28.74 -11.55
CA SER A 19 1.50 27.71 -12.35
C SER A 19 -0.02 27.96 -12.44
N GLU A 20 -0.50 28.49 -13.55
CA GLU A 20 -1.92 28.69 -13.86
C GLU A 20 -2.69 27.39 -14.16
N ILE A 21 -2.36 26.28 -13.51
CA ILE A 21 -3.05 24.99 -13.77
C ILE A 21 -4.25 24.90 -12.83
N SER A 22 -5.24 25.75 -13.09
CA SER A 22 -6.59 25.59 -12.60
C SER A 22 -7.27 24.49 -13.41
N ASP A 23 -7.68 23.39 -12.78
CA ASP A 23 -8.55 22.35 -13.38
C ASP A 23 -9.97 22.89 -13.75
N GLN A 24 -10.15 24.20 -13.92
CA GLN A 24 -11.43 24.86 -14.16
C GLN A 24 -11.93 24.83 -15.61
N ASN A 25 -11.09 24.48 -16.59
CA ASN A 25 -11.52 24.49 -18.00
C ASN A 25 -11.58 23.06 -18.60
N PRO A 26 -12.78 22.45 -18.68
CA PRO A 26 -12.96 21.07 -19.17
C PRO A 26 -12.68 20.88 -20.67
N TYR A 27 -12.42 21.97 -21.41
CA TYR A 27 -12.14 21.94 -22.85
C TYR A 27 -10.68 22.25 -23.21
N ALA A 28 -9.79 22.37 -22.20
CA ALA A 28 -8.36 22.53 -22.47
C ALA A 28 -7.81 21.27 -23.16
N VAL A 29 -7.11 21.47 -24.28
CA VAL A 29 -6.40 20.40 -25.00
C VAL A 29 -5.53 19.63 -24.00
N PRO A 30 -5.60 18.29 -23.92
CA PRO A 30 -4.80 17.51 -22.99
C PRO A 30 -3.32 17.74 -23.28
N LYS A 31 -2.68 18.64 -22.54
CA LYS A 31 -1.22 18.75 -22.56
C LYS A 31 -0.71 17.46 -21.93
N ALA A 32 0.15 16.74 -22.67
CA ALA A 32 0.85 15.58 -22.14
C ALA A 32 1.65 16.03 -20.90
N ARG A 33 1.13 15.72 -19.71
CA ARG A 33 1.73 16.10 -18.43
C ARG A 33 3.09 15.42 -18.32
N THR A 34 4.16 16.16 -18.56
CA THR A 34 5.52 15.63 -18.41
C THR A 34 5.89 15.53 -16.93
N ILE A 35 6.67 14.50 -16.60
CA ILE A 35 7.26 14.15 -15.29
C ILE A 35 7.82 15.35 -14.48
N TRP A 36 8.10 16.46 -15.17
CA TRP A 36 8.70 17.69 -14.67
C TRP A 36 7.74 18.69 -14.00
N GLU A 37 6.42 18.50 -14.09
CA GLU A 37 5.41 19.44 -13.55
C GLU A 37 5.03 19.18 -12.08
N GLY A 38 5.61 18.16 -11.43
CA GLY A 38 5.36 17.90 -10.01
C GLY A 38 6.17 18.82 -9.05
N PRO A 39 5.97 18.69 -7.72
CA PRO A 39 6.67 19.49 -6.70
C PRO A 39 8.20 19.42 -6.85
N PRO A 40 8.99 20.34 -6.25
CA PRO A 40 10.46 20.20 -6.25
C PRO A 40 10.82 18.88 -5.59
N GLY A 41 11.17 17.88 -6.40
CA GLY A 41 11.02 16.49 -6.00
C GLY A 41 10.00 15.74 -6.87
N GLY A 42 8.75 15.62 -6.43
CA GLY A 42 7.87 14.54 -6.89
C GLY A 42 7.58 14.48 -8.40
N MET A 43 7.71 13.29 -8.98
CA MET A 43 7.07 12.91 -10.25
C MET A 43 5.55 12.83 -10.00
N TYR A 44 4.77 13.75 -10.57
CA TYR A 44 3.31 13.74 -10.42
C TYR A 44 2.66 12.80 -11.44
N LEU A 45 1.85 11.84 -10.98
CA LEU A 45 1.07 10.96 -11.86
C LEU A 45 -0.39 11.46 -11.99
N PRO A 46 -0.80 11.97 -13.16
CA PRO A 46 -2.11 12.59 -13.41
C PRO A 46 -3.32 11.71 -13.10
N HIS A 47 -3.17 10.40 -13.32
CA HIS A 47 -4.24 9.40 -13.22
C HIS A 47 -4.26 8.73 -11.84
N LEU A 48 -3.39 9.12 -10.92
CA LEU A 48 -3.24 8.50 -9.62
C LEU A 48 -4.07 9.25 -8.57
N HIS A 49 -5.20 8.67 -8.18
CA HIS A 49 -6.00 9.19 -7.06
C HIS A 49 -5.28 9.00 -5.70
N PRO A 50 -5.47 9.85 -4.69
CA PRO A 50 -4.93 9.56 -3.37
C PRO A 50 -5.52 8.25 -2.81
N ALA A 51 -4.72 7.47 -2.10
CA ALA A 51 -5.16 6.33 -1.30
C ALA A 51 -5.78 6.83 0.02
N ASN A 52 -7.05 6.51 0.25
CA ASN A 52 -7.71 6.85 1.49
C ASN A 52 -7.37 5.79 2.56
N LEU A 53 -6.32 6.06 3.34
CA LEU A 53 -5.86 5.17 4.42
C LEU A 53 -6.93 5.01 5.51
N LEU A 54 -7.71 6.05 5.80
CA LEU A 54 -8.78 5.99 6.79
C LEU A 54 -9.88 5.02 6.35
N LEU A 55 -10.26 5.04 5.07
CA LEU A 55 -11.20 4.06 4.51
C LEU A 55 -10.65 2.63 4.64
N PHE A 56 -9.36 2.43 4.43
CA PHE A 56 -8.71 1.12 4.56
C PHE A 56 -8.76 0.59 6.01
N PHE A 57 -8.52 1.44 7.01
CA PHE A 57 -8.64 1.01 8.41
C PHE A 57 -10.09 0.83 8.86
N LEU A 58 -11.01 1.70 8.44
CA LEU A 58 -12.44 1.58 8.76
C LEU A 58 -13.04 0.30 8.20
N THR A 59 -12.70 -0.07 6.97
CA THR A 59 -13.20 -1.29 6.33
C THR A 59 -12.69 -2.57 7.01
N LEU A 60 -11.64 -2.50 7.82
CA LEU A 60 -11.21 -3.61 8.71
C LEU A 60 -11.85 -3.54 10.10
N LEU A 61 -11.90 -2.35 10.71
CA LEU A 61 -12.38 -2.18 12.08
C LEU A 61 -13.89 -2.39 12.20
N VAL A 62 -14.68 -1.98 11.21
CA VAL A 62 -16.15 -2.14 11.22
C VAL A 62 -16.54 -3.63 11.27
N PRO A 63 -16.00 -4.52 10.42
CA PRO A 63 -16.26 -5.96 10.53
C PRO A 63 -15.81 -6.57 11.86
N ILE A 64 -14.63 -6.17 12.38
CA ILE A 64 -14.14 -6.69 13.68
C ILE A 64 -15.09 -6.27 14.80
N GLY A 65 -15.53 -5.01 14.81
CA GLY A 65 -16.52 -4.51 15.76
C GLY A 65 -17.86 -5.23 15.66
N LEU A 66 -18.32 -5.53 14.43
CA LEU A 66 -19.52 -6.34 14.19
C LEU A 66 -19.39 -7.76 14.75
N ILE A 67 -18.26 -8.43 14.51
CA ILE A 67 -18.00 -9.78 15.04
C ILE A 67 -17.96 -9.76 16.58
N PHE A 68 -17.34 -8.75 17.17
CA PHE A 68 -17.31 -8.59 18.62
C PHE A 68 -18.72 -8.35 19.20
N LEU A 69 -19.52 -7.51 18.54
CA LEU A 69 -20.92 -7.26 18.95
C LEU A 69 -21.78 -8.52 18.85
N CYS A 70 -21.55 -9.37 17.84
CA CYS A 70 -22.22 -10.66 17.68
C CYS A 70 -22.04 -11.57 18.89
N GLN A 71 -20.89 -11.51 19.57
CA GLN A 71 -20.63 -12.32 20.77
C GLN A 71 -21.49 -11.90 21.97
N LYS A 72 -22.04 -10.68 21.95
CA LYS A 72 -22.87 -10.12 23.03
C LYS A 72 -24.38 -10.25 22.77
N LEU A 73 -24.77 -10.59 21.54
CA LEU A 73 -26.18 -10.70 21.15
C LEU A 73 -26.71 -12.11 21.37
N VAL A 74 -27.94 -12.19 21.91
CA VAL A 74 -28.59 -13.46 22.29
C VAL A 74 -29.43 -14.07 21.14
N SER A 75 -29.93 -13.25 20.19
CA SER A 75 -30.76 -13.74 19.10
C SER A 75 -29.96 -14.39 17.97
N ASN A 76 -30.21 -15.68 17.70
CA ASN A 76 -29.52 -16.44 16.65
C ASN A 76 -29.66 -15.82 15.25
N ASN A 77 -30.88 -15.39 14.87
CA ASN A 77 -31.12 -14.81 13.54
C ASN A 77 -30.33 -13.50 13.30
N THR A 78 -30.25 -12.63 14.31
CA THR A 78 -29.49 -11.38 14.23
C THR A 78 -27.99 -11.65 14.17
N ARG A 79 -27.51 -12.65 14.92
CA ARG A 79 -26.10 -13.06 14.92
C ARG A 79 -25.65 -13.52 13.53
N ASP A 80 -26.41 -14.40 12.90
CA ASP A 80 -26.03 -14.96 11.59
C ASP A 80 -26.03 -13.87 10.50
N PHE A 81 -27.00 -12.95 10.54
CA PHE A 81 -27.04 -11.78 9.66
C PHE A 81 -25.81 -10.90 9.84
N LEU A 82 -25.45 -10.54 11.07
CA LEU A 82 -24.30 -9.67 11.35
C LEU A 82 -22.95 -10.33 11.00
N ILE A 83 -22.82 -11.65 11.20
CA ILE A 83 -21.63 -12.41 10.76
C ILE A 83 -21.50 -12.36 9.25
N SER A 84 -22.59 -12.56 8.50
CA SER A 84 -22.57 -12.48 7.04
C SER A 84 -22.16 -11.09 6.55
N LEU A 85 -22.68 -10.02 7.19
CA LEU A 85 -22.33 -8.65 6.87
C LEU A 85 -20.85 -8.34 7.18
N ALA A 86 -20.33 -8.85 8.29
CA ALA A 86 -18.91 -8.74 8.62
C ALA A 86 -18.03 -9.47 7.59
N GLY A 87 -18.46 -10.65 7.11
CA GLY A 87 -17.77 -11.38 6.04
C GLY A 87 -17.66 -10.58 4.75
N ILE A 88 -18.74 -9.91 4.33
CA ILE A 88 -18.74 -9.03 3.15
C ILE A 88 -17.78 -7.84 3.36
N GLY A 89 -17.77 -7.23 4.55
CA GLY A 89 -16.87 -6.14 4.87
C GLY A 89 -15.39 -6.56 4.83
N LEU A 90 -15.06 -7.75 5.36
CA LEU A 90 -13.70 -8.31 5.25
C LEU A 90 -13.32 -8.59 3.80
N ALA A 91 -14.23 -9.12 2.98
CA ALA A 91 -13.98 -9.32 1.55
C ALA A 91 -13.71 -7.98 0.84
N ALA A 92 -14.47 -6.93 1.16
CA ALA A 92 -14.24 -5.59 0.64
C ALA A 92 -12.86 -5.04 1.05
N TRP A 93 -12.43 -5.29 2.29
CA TRP A 93 -11.09 -4.92 2.75
C TRP A 93 -9.98 -5.63 1.96
N VAL A 94 -10.13 -6.92 1.68
CA VAL A 94 -9.18 -7.68 0.83
C VAL A 94 -9.13 -7.11 -0.59
N VAL A 95 -10.28 -6.78 -1.17
CA VAL A 95 -10.35 -6.15 -2.50
C VAL A 95 -9.63 -4.80 -2.50
N LEU A 96 -9.84 -3.97 -1.48
CA LEU A 96 -9.11 -2.70 -1.34
C LEU A 96 -7.60 -2.89 -1.20
N ALA A 97 -7.16 -3.90 -0.43
CA ALA A 97 -5.76 -4.25 -0.29
C ALA A 97 -5.13 -4.61 -1.64
N ILE A 98 -5.85 -5.39 -2.46
CA ILE A 98 -5.44 -5.77 -3.82
C ILE A 98 -5.41 -4.56 -4.76
N ILE A 99 -6.39 -3.66 -4.69
CA ILE A 99 -6.42 -2.43 -5.49
C ILE A 99 -5.22 -1.54 -5.16
N TYR A 100 -4.87 -1.37 -3.88
CA TYR A 100 -3.71 -0.58 -3.50
C TYR A 100 -2.42 -1.20 -4.04
N LEU A 101 -2.30 -2.53 -4.00
CA LEU A 101 -1.16 -3.24 -4.57
C LEU A 101 -1.12 -3.13 -6.10
N HIS A 102 -2.26 -3.23 -6.79
CA HIS A 102 -2.36 -2.98 -8.24
C HIS A 102 -1.75 -1.64 -8.60
N ARG A 103 -2.23 -0.61 -7.91
CA ARG A 103 -1.86 0.78 -8.15
C ARG A 103 -0.40 1.02 -7.79
N ALA A 104 0.08 0.40 -6.72
CA ALA A 104 1.50 0.39 -6.34
C ALA A 104 2.39 -0.10 -7.47
N TRP A 105 2.01 -1.18 -8.15
CA TRP A 105 2.78 -1.75 -9.26
C TRP A 105 2.63 -0.99 -10.58
N GLU A 106 1.45 -0.46 -10.89
CA GLU A 106 1.26 0.43 -12.06
C GLU A 106 2.15 1.68 -11.97
N MET A 107 2.36 2.24 -10.78
CA MET A 107 3.34 3.32 -10.59
C MET A 107 4.76 2.85 -10.91
N MET A 108 5.14 1.66 -10.43
CA MET A 108 6.49 1.12 -10.64
C MET A 108 6.80 0.82 -12.11
N GLN A 109 5.80 0.52 -12.93
CA GLN A 109 5.99 0.35 -14.38
C GLN A 109 6.56 1.60 -15.05
N MET A 110 6.18 2.80 -14.61
CA MET A 110 6.70 4.04 -15.18
C MET A 110 8.19 4.25 -14.88
N PHE A 111 8.70 3.57 -13.85
CA PHE A 111 10.12 3.54 -13.49
C PHE A 111 10.88 2.35 -14.10
N GLY A 112 10.29 1.65 -15.08
CA GLY A 112 10.94 0.54 -15.79
C GLY A 112 10.76 -0.84 -15.14
N ALA A 113 9.77 -1.04 -14.27
CA ALA A 113 9.48 -2.36 -13.74
C ALA A 113 9.00 -3.33 -14.83
N HIS A 114 9.56 -4.54 -14.88
CA HIS A 114 9.14 -5.60 -15.80
C HIS A 114 7.75 -6.18 -15.46
N LEU A 115 7.27 -5.95 -14.24
CA LEU A 115 6.03 -6.53 -13.72
C LEU A 115 4.87 -5.53 -13.83
N THR A 116 3.74 -5.97 -14.39
CA THR A 116 2.53 -5.16 -14.53
C THR A 116 1.64 -5.29 -13.30
N GLY A 117 0.83 -4.27 -12.95
CA GLY A 117 -0.08 -4.36 -11.81
C GLY A 117 -1.06 -5.52 -11.95
N SER A 118 -1.52 -5.78 -13.17
CA SER A 118 -2.36 -6.93 -13.49
C SER A 118 -1.66 -8.29 -13.32
N LYS A 119 -0.36 -8.41 -13.63
CA LYS A 119 0.41 -9.63 -13.38
C LYS A 119 0.70 -9.82 -11.89
N ALA A 120 0.89 -8.72 -11.17
CA ALA A 120 1.13 -8.75 -9.72
C ALA A 120 -0.01 -9.44 -8.98
N ILE A 121 -1.26 -9.24 -9.39
CA ILE A 121 -2.43 -9.68 -8.59
C ILE A 121 -2.87 -11.12 -8.85
N ARG A 122 -2.69 -11.62 -10.08
CA ARG A 122 -3.26 -12.91 -10.51
C ARG A 122 -2.93 -14.08 -9.59
N PHE A 123 -1.73 -14.06 -9.04
CA PHE A 123 -1.22 -15.15 -8.21
C PHE A 123 -1.46 -14.96 -6.70
N LEU A 124 -1.98 -13.80 -6.24
CA LEU A 124 -2.36 -13.61 -4.84
C LEU A 124 -3.63 -14.40 -4.45
N PHE A 125 -4.45 -14.82 -5.42
CA PHE A 125 -5.68 -15.57 -5.14
C PHE A 125 -5.44 -17.06 -4.82
N LEU A 126 -4.23 -17.56 -5.02
CA LEU A 126 -3.89 -18.96 -4.78
C LEU A 126 -3.37 -19.11 -3.35
N PRO A 127 -4.08 -19.69 -2.37
CA PRO A 127 -3.77 -19.56 -0.94
C PRO A 127 -2.31 -19.89 -0.57
N ILE A 128 -1.74 -21.01 -1.02
CA ILE A 128 -0.35 -21.37 -0.70
C ILE A 128 0.66 -20.59 -1.56
N PHE A 129 0.35 -20.46 -2.85
CA PHE A 129 1.21 -19.73 -3.77
C PHE A 129 1.23 -18.23 -3.49
N ASN A 130 0.19 -17.68 -2.84
CA ASN A 130 0.04 -16.29 -2.46
C ASN A 130 1.18 -15.86 -1.53
N SER A 131 1.52 -16.67 -0.53
CA SER A 131 2.62 -16.35 0.40
C SER A 131 3.97 -16.32 -0.31
N LEU A 132 4.23 -17.28 -1.19
CA LEU A 132 5.45 -17.30 -2.00
C LEU A 132 5.47 -16.12 -2.99
N TRP A 133 4.34 -15.82 -3.59
CA TRP A 133 4.18 -14.72 -4.53
C TRP A 133 4.30 -13.35 -3.86
N CYS A 134 3.92 -13.22 -2.59
CA CYS A 134 4.14 -12.02 -1.79
C CYS A 134 5.65 -11.68 -1.66
N PHE A 135 6.57 -12.64 -1.73
CA PHE A 135 8.00 -12.30 -1.83
C PHE A 135 8.34 -11.54 -3.11
N VAL A 136 7.74 -11.92 -4.24
CA VAL A 136 7.98 -11.23 -5.51
C VAL A 136 7.26 -9.89 -5.53
N VAL A 137 6.01 -9.87 -5.08
CA VAL A 137 5.11 -8.72 -5.25
C VAL A 137 5.24 -7.67 -4.15
N VAL A 138 5.38 -8.08 -2.89
CA VAL A 138 5.46 -7.13 -1.77
C VAL A 138 6.91 -6.76 -1.53
N PHE A 139 7.80 -7.74 -1.34
CA PHE A 139 9.22 -7.47 -1.13
C PHE A 139 9.92 -6.93 -2.39
N GLY A 140 9.62 -7.48 -3.58
CA GLY A 140 10.15 -6.94 -4.84
C GLY A 140 9.73 -5.49 -5.10
N TRP A 141 8.49 -5.13 -4.76
CA TRP A 141 8.03 -3.74 -4.83
C TRP A 141 8.83 -2.82 -3.91
N ALA A 142 9.03 -3.20 -2.64
CA ALA A 142 9.76 -2.39 -1.68
C ALA A 142 11.23 -2.18 -2.07
N LYS A 143 11.88 -3.22 -2.61
CA LYS A 143 13.26 -3.11 -3.11
C LYS A 143 13.36 -2.12 -4.26
N LEU A 144 12.46 -2.23 -5.23
CA LEU A 144 12.43 -1.37 -6.39
C LEU A 144 12.08 0.08 -6.02
N TRP A 145 11.14 0.28 -5.08
CA TRP A 145 10.82 1.59 -4.52
C TRP A 145 12.06 2.24 -3.91
N ASN A 146 12.77 1.54 -3.03
CA ASN A 146 13.97 2.06 -2.38
C ASN A 146 15.10 2.35 -3.37
N GLN A 147 15.23 1.55 -4.43
CA GLN A 147 16.17 1.82 -5.52
C GLN A 147 15.79 3.10 -6.28
N ASN A 148 14.52 3.30 -6.59
CA ASN A 148 14.03 4.45 -7.33
C ASN A 148 14.10 5.74 -6.50
N VAL A 149 13.83 5.68 -5.19
CA VAL A 149 14.02 6.81 -4.26
C VAL A 149 15.49 7.26 -4.22
N ARG A 150 16.44 6.32 -4.31
CA ARG A 150 17.88 6.64 -4.33
C ARG A 150 18.34 7.20 -5.67
N ASN A 151 17.81 6.67 -6.77
CA ASN A 151 18.30 6.96 -8.12
C ASN A 151 17.64 8.18 -8.76
N HIS A 152 16.43 8.55 -8.34
CA HIS A 152 15.71 9.70 -8.89
C HIS A 152 15.75 10.88 -7.92
N PRO A 153 16.37 12.03 -8.29
CA PRO A 153 16.41 13.22 -7.45
C PRO A 153 15.01 13.74 -7.11
N GLY A 154 14.02 13.40 -7.94
CA GLY A 154 12.63 13.72 -7.70
C GLY A 154 11.94 12.93 -6.56
N LEU A 155 12.41 11.72 -6.28
CA LEU A 155 11.81 10.87 -5.23
C LEU A 155 12.54 11.00 -3.89
N GLN A 156 13.59 11.82 -3.80
CA GLN A 156 14.32 12.05 -2.55
C GLN A 156 13.49 12.57 -1.36
N PRO A 157 12.41 13.38 -1.55
CA PRO A 157 11.56 13.75 -0.43
C PRO A 157 10.64 12.61 0.03
N ALA A 158 10.54 11.51 -0.73
CA ALA A 158 9.75 10.36 -0.35
C ALA A 158 10.52 9.51 0.68
N SER A 159 9.83 9.06 1.73
CA SER A 159 10.43 8.17 2.72
C SER A 159 10.75 6.81 2.10
N ALA A 160 11.99 6.35 2.28
CA ALA A 160 12.35 4.97 1.98
C ALA A 160 11.51 4.01 2.85
N VAL A 161 11.06 2.93 2.23
CA VAL A 161 10.24 1.90 2.85
C VAL A 161 11.15 0.95 3.65
N TRP A 162 10.67 0.40 4.76
CA TRP A 162 11.45 -0.51 5.59
C TRP A 162 11.53 -1.91 4.96
N SER A 163 12.55 -2.16 4.14
CA SER A 163 12.78 -3.43 3.45
C SER A 163 12.69 -4.70 4.32
N PRO A 164 13.22 -4.76 5.58
CA PRO A 164 13.12 -5.98 6.37
C PRO A 164 11.68 -6.34 6.74
N LEU A 165 10.78 -5.36 6.95
CA LEU A 165 9.37 -5.66 7.23
C LEU A 165 8.68 -6.33 6.05
N PHE A 166 8.98 -5.85 4.83
CA PHE A 166 8.42 -6.41 3.60
C PHE A 166 8.95 -7.82 3.31
N PHE A 167 10.13 -8.18 3.83
CA PHE A 167 10.68 -9.53 3.76
C PHE A 167 10.11 -10.47 4.84
N ILE A 168 9.89 -9.97 6.06
CA ILE A 168 9.33 -10.74 7.16
C ILE A 168 7.84 -11.03 6.93
N PHE A 169 7.10 -10.11 6.30
CA PHE A 169 5.67 -10.27 6.05
C PHE A 169 5.29 -11.57 5.31
N PRO A 170 5.89 -11.91 4.15
CA PRO A 170 5.58 -13.16 3.45
C PRO A 170 5.95 -14.43 4.25
N ILE A 171 7.01 -14.36 5.08
CA ILE A 171 7.39 -15.47 5.99
C ILE A 171 6.29 -15.69 7.03
N MET A 172 5.86 -14.61 7.69
CA MET A 172 4.80 -14.67 8.70
C MET A 172 3.47 -15.10 8.08
N LEU A 173 3.15 -14.64 6.87
CA LEU A 173 1.97 -15.06 6.13
C LEU A 173 1.98 -16.57 5.84
N LEU A 174 3.14 -17.12 5.44
CA LEU A 174 3.29 -18.56 5.21
C LEU A 174 3.08 -19.36 6.50
N ILE A 175 3.66 -18.91 7.61
CA ILE A 175 3.49 -19.54 8.94
C ILE A 175 2.01 -19.48 9.35
N SER A 176 1.37 -18.32 9.20
CA SER A 176 -0.05 -18.10 9.51
C SER A 176 -0.97 -19.04 8.73
N GLN A 177 -0.70 -19.27 7.45
CA GLN A 177 -1.44 -20.21 6.62
C GLN A 177 -1.20 -21.67 7.04
N GLY A 178 0.03 -22.01 7.43
CA GLY A 178 0.34 -23.33 7.99
C GLY A 178 -0.51 -23.63 9.24
N PHE A 179 -0.61 -22.67 10.17
CA PHE A 179 -1.50 -22.79 11.33
C PHE A 179 -2.97 -22.87 10.94
N LEU A 180 -3.42 -22.13 9.91
CA LEU A 180 -4.79 -22.19 9.43
C LEU A 180 -5.13 -23.58 8.87
N VAL A 181 -4.25 -24.16 8.06
CA VAL A 181 -4.40 -25.53 7.54
C VAL A 181 -4.37 -26.54 8.68
N MET A 182 -3.48 -26.38 9.66
CA MET A 182 -3.42 -27.25 10.83
C MET A 182 -4.75 -27.23 11.60
N HIS A 183 -5.29 -26.05 11.93
CA HIS A 183 -6.57 -25.92 12.63
C HIS A 183 -7.76 -26.45 11.80
N PHE A 184 -7.70 -26.30 10.48
CA PHE A 184 -8.70 -26.87 9.59
C PHE A 184 -8.65 -28.41 9.59
N LEU A 185 -7.47 -29.01 9.61
CA LEU A 185 -7.30 -30.47 9.66
C LEU A 185 -7.67 -31.06 11.02
N THR A 186 -7.34 -30.37 12.12
CA THR A 186 -7.65 -30.85 13.48
C THR A 186 -9.09 -30.54 13.91
N GLN A 187 -9.80 -29.67 13.18
CA GLN A 187 -11.14 -29.16 13.53
C GLN A 187 -11.20 -28.46 14.91
N GLU A 188 -10.05 -28.14 15.49
CA GLU A 188 -9.92 -27.45 16.77
C GLU A 188 -9.68 -25.96 16.50
N TRP A 189 -10.69 -25.12 16.72
CA TRP A 189 -10.55 -23.68 16.49
C TRP A 189 -9.95 -22.97 17.71
N PRO A 190 -9.05 -22.00 17.52
CA PRO A 190 -8.37 -21.34 18.63
C PRO A 190 -9.29 -20.34 19.35
N ILE A 191 -10.10 -20.84 20.29
CA ILE A 191 -11.08 -20.01 21.03
C ILE A 191 -10.64 -19.75 22.48
N ASP A 192 -9.95 -20.71 23.11
CA ASP A 192 -9.53 -20.59 24.51
C ASP A 192 -8.16 -19.89 24.66
N LEU A 193 -8.16 -18.72 25.29
CA LEU A 193 -6.95 -17.94 25.57
C LEU A 193 -6.08 -18.54 26.69
N ARG A 194 -6.59 -19.50 27.47
CA ARG A 194 -5.83 -20.17 28.53
C ARG A 194 -4.95 -21.30 27.99
N ASN A 195 -5.31 -21.86 26.83
CA ASN A 195 -4.52 -22.90 26.20
C ASN A 195 -3.34 -22.28 25.43
N GLN A 196 -2.11 -22.68 25.79
CA GLN A 196 -0.90 -22.16 25.15
C GLN A 196 -0.88 -22.38 23.63
N LYS A 197 -1.42 -23.50 23.14
CA LYS A 197 -1.47 -23.79 21.70
C LYS A 197 -2.36 -22.81 20.94
N HIS A 198 -3.52 -22.47 21.52
CA HIS A 198 -4.49 -21.54 20.96
C HIS A 198 -3.93 -20.11 20.99
N LEU A 199 -3.25 -19.75 22.08
CA LEU A 199 -2.60 -18.45 22.25
C LEU A 199 -1.49 -18.24 21.21
N ILE A 200 -0.67 -19.25 20.93
CA ILE A 200 0.37 -19.17 19.91
C ILE A 200 -0.26 -18.87 18.55
N SER A 201 -1.26 -19.65 18.12
CA SER A 201 -1.92 -19.43 16.82
C SER A 201 -2.55 -18.04 16.70
N LEU A 202 -3.26 -17.58 17.75
CA LEU A 202 -3.85 -16.24 17.79
C LEU A 202 -2.78 -15.14 17.73
N SER A 203 -1.66 -15.31 18.44
CA SER A 203 -0.57 -14.34 18.42
C SER A 203 0.09 -14.24 17.05
N VAL A 204 0.29 -15.38 16.37
CA VAL A 204 0.85 -15.43 15.00
C VAL A 204 -0.07 -14.72 14.02
N TRP A 205 -1.39 -14.95 14.09
CA TRP A 205 -2.36 -14.28 13.23
C TRP A 205 -2.43 -12.77 13.52
N GLY A 206 -2.38 -12.38 14.80
CA GLY A 206 -2.33 -10.97 15.21
C GLY A 206 -1.08 -10.25 14.70
N VAL A 207 0.10 -10.86 14.84
CA VAL A 207 1.37 -10.31 14.32
C VAL A 207 1.34 -10.22 12.80
N THR A 208 0.82 -11.25 12.12
CA THR A 208 0.70 -11.25 10.65
C THR A 208 -0.21 -10.11 10.18
N LEU A 209 -1.35 -9.91 10.85
CA LEU A 209 -2.26 -8.80 10.56
C LEU A 209 -1.60 -7.43 10.81
N ALA A 210 -0.88 -7.27 11.92
CA ALA A 210 -0.14 -6.03 12.21
C ALA A 210 0.92 -5.72 11.14
N LEU A 211 1.70 -6.72 10.72
CA LEU A 211 2.68 -6.58 9.63
C LEU A 211 2.01 -6.21 8.30
N THR A 212 0.85 -6.83 8.01
CA THR A 212 0.05 -6.48 6.83
C THR A 212 -0.35 -5.01 6.86
N LEU A 213 -0.88 -4.54 7.98
CA LEU A 213 -1.30 -3.15 8.15
C LEU A 213 -0.14 -2.17 7.98
N ILE A 214 1.03 -2.48 8.54
CA ILE A 214 2.23 -1.64 8.41
C ILE A 214 2.70 -1.59 6.95
N CYS A 215 2.78 -2.74 6.27
CA CYS A 215 3.20 -2.80 4.87
C CYS A 215 2.24 -2.04 3.95
N TRP A 216 0.92 -2.25 4.11
CA TRP A 216 -0.10 -1.55 3.32
C TRP A 216 -0.18 -0.07 3.63
N CYS A 217 0.08 0.34 4.89
CA CYS A 217 0.20 1.76 5.24
C CYS A 217 1.40 2.40 4.52
N GLN A 218 2.57 1.76 4.52
CA GLN A 218 3.75 2.26 3.80
C GLN A 218 3.50 2.35 2.28
N ILE A 219 2.83 1.34 1.70
CA ILE A 219 2.39 1.40 0.30
C ILE A 219 1.43 2.58 0.06
N GLY A 220 0.41 2.75 0.90
CA GLY A 220 -0.56 3.84 0.75
C GLY A 220 0.06 5.23 0.92
N LEU A 221 1.03 5.39 1.82
CA LEU A 221 1.80 6.63 1.97
C LEU A 221 2.63 6.95 0.72
N SER A 222 3.25 5.94 0.10
CA SER A 222 3.98 6.13 -1.16
C SER A 222 3.07 6.56 -2.31
N ILE A 223 1.87 5.97 -2.41
CA ILE A 223 0.83 6.37 -3.37
C ILE A 223 0.40 7.82 -3.12
N ASN A 224 0.15 8.19 -1.86
CA ASN A 224 -0.27 9.53 -1.49
C ASN A 224 0.80 10.59 -1.75
N PHE A 225 2.08 10.24 -1.59
CA PHE A 225 3.19 11.13 -1.93
C PHE A 225 3.19 11.47 -3.42
N LEU A 226 3.01 10.47 -4.29
CA LEU A 226 2.98 10.66 -5.75
C LEU A 226 1.67 11.29 -6.25
N ALA A 227 0.57 11.12 -5.52
CA ALA A 227 -0.73 11.72 -5.84
C ALA A 227 -0.84 13.18 -5.36
N ARG A 228 0.07 13.67 -4.51
CA ARG A 228 0.01 15.03 -3.96
C ARG A 228 0.31 16.06 -5.06
N LYS A 229 -0.68 16.89 -5.39
CA LYS A 229 -0.48 18.08 -6.24
C LYS A 229 0.33 19.14 -5.49
N LYS A 230 1.15 19.90 -6.24
CA LYS A 230 1.83 21.09 -5.72
C LYS A 230 0.76 22.16 -5.42
N THR A 231 0.52 22.43 -4.15
CA THR A 231 -0.17 23.64 -3.68
C THR A 231 0.78 24.82 -3.69
#